data_AF-A0A7C4ZF09-F1
#
_entry.id   AF-A0A7C4ZF09-F1
#
_cell.length_a   1.000
_cell.length_b   1.000
_cell.length_c   1.000
_cell.angle_alpha   90.00
_cell.angle_beta   90.00
_cell.angle_gamma   90.00
#
_symmetry.space_group_name_H-M   'P 1'
#
loop_
_entity.id
_entity.type
_entity.pdbx_description
1 polymer ?
#
loop_
_entity_poly.entity_id
_entity_poly.type
_entity_poly.pdbx_seq_one_letter_code
_entity_poly.pdbx_strand_id
1 'polypeptide(L)'
;MKFDWGEMDAIALGERGRGRVYTIIPFHAPLNPNADDYEIGQTKTGKPKIIRTGKPSPGWLARICTYCTYTRGTIGKIFQIAGEAELIADGWGAFGDAGRLGGWQDVLIKAMPGAIIKVKPSGGSHKVQNYYLVFKEDGVDKVLEDEWSVYCEANNITVEEGEKV
;
A
#
# COMPACT_ATOMS: atom_id res chain seq x y z
N MET A 1 2.26 16.96 10.22
CA MET A 1 2.44 17.76 8.97
C MET A 1 1.89 19.16 9.20
N LYS A 2 2.57 20.20 8.69
CA LYS A 2 2.14 21.60 8.85
C LYS A 2 1.29 22.05 7.66
N PHE A 3 0.12 22.58 7.94
CA PHE A 3 -0.83 23.17 7.01
C PHE A 3 -1.06 24.64 7.37
N ASP A 4 -1.61 25.42 6.45
CA ASP A 4 -1.90 26.85 6.69
C ASP A 4 -2.90 27.08 7.84
N TRP A 5 -3.66 26.04 8.20
CA TRP A 5 -4.67 26.05 9.25
C TRP A 5 -4.24 25.32 10.54
N GLY A 6 -3.00 24.81 10.62
CA GLY A 6 -2.47 24.15 11.82
C GLY A 6 -1.62 22.91 11.52
N GLU A 7 -1.32 22.15 12.57
CA GLU A 7 -0.58 20.90 12.47
C GLU A 7 -1.51 19.70 12.66
N MET A 8 -1.29 18.67 11.84
CA MET A 8 -2.08 17.43 11.90
C MET A 8 -1.22 16.25 11.43
N ASP A 9 -1.38 15.10 12.05
CA ASP A 9 -0.81 13.85 11.57
C ASP A 9 -1.48 13.44 10.26
N ALA A 10 -0.71 12.90 9.33
CA ALA A 10 -1.22 12.50 8.03
C ALA A 10 -0.28 11.50 7.36
N ILE A 11 -0.88 10.64 6.52
CA ILE A 11 -0.13 9.83 5.57
C ILE A 11 -0.07 10.59 4.26
N ALA A 12 1.15 10.73 3.72
CA ALA A 12 1.38 11.28 2.40
C ALA A 12 1.75 10.14 1.43
N LEU A 13 1.03 10.05 0.32
CA LEU A 13 1.26 9.09 -0.75
C LEU A 13 1.82 9.80 -1.99
N GLY A 14 2.80 9.16 -2.62
CA GLY A 14 3.40 9.63 -3.87
C GLY A 14 4.20 10.92 -3.72
N GLU A 15 4.31 11.69 -4.81
CA GLU A 15 5.14 12.89 -4.87
C GLU A 15 4.42 14.07 -5.54
N ARG A 16 4.92 15.29 -5.30
CA ARG A 16 4.46 16.50 -5.99
C ARG A 16 5.26 16.73 -7.26
N GLY A 17 4.61 17.34 -8.26
CA GLY A 17 5.25 17.80 -9.50
C GLY A 17 4.71 17.11 -10.74
N ARG A 18 5.29 17.44 -11.89
CA ARG A 18 4.82 16.93 -13.19
C ARG A 18 4.92 15.40 -13.24
N GLY A 19 3.86 14.74 -13.73
CA GLY A 19 3.81 13.28 -13.86
C GLY A 19 3.72 12.52 -12.53
N ARG A 20 3.31 13.19 -11.45
CA ARG A 20 3.21 12.64 -10.09
C ARG A 20 1.83 12.94 -9.51
N VAL A 21 1.39 12.11 -8.57
CA VAL A 21 0.14 12.26 -7.83
C VAL A 21 0.48 12.29 -6.35
N TYR A 22 0.15 13.39 -5.69
CA TYR A 22 0.40 13.59 -4.27
C TYR A 22 -0.92 13.59 -3.51
N THR A 23 -1.11 12.60 -2.65
CA THR A 23 -2.35 12.44 -1.89
C THR A 23 -2.05 12.49 -0.40
N ILE A 24 -2.81 13.32 0.33
CA ILE A 24 -2.72 13.42 1.79
C ILE A 24 -3.97 12.78 2.37
N ILE A 25 -3.77 11.81 3.26
CA ILE A 25 -4.82 11.19 4.07
C ILE A 25 -4.66 11.70 5.51
N PRO A 26 -5.59 12.55 5.99
CA PRO A 26 -5.60 13.04 7.35
C PRO A 26 -5.66 11.92 8.38
N PHE A 27 -4.89 12.04 9.45
CA PHE A 27 -4.98 11.19 10.62
C PHE A 27 -5.69 12.01 11.72
N HIS A 28 -6.97 11.72 11.93
CA HIS A 28 -7.80 12.43 12.90
C HIS A 28 -7.76 11.76 14.27
N ALA A 29 -6.56 11.33 14.66
CA ALA A 29 -6.22 10.73 15.94
C ALA A 29 -4.69 10.78 16.11
N PRO A 30 -4.15 10.64 17.33
CA PRO A 30 -2.73 10.38 17.50
C PRO A 30 -2.36 9.03 16.87
N LEU A 31 -1.19 8.97 16.23
CA LEU A 31 -0.61 7.71 15.77
C LEU A 31 -0.14 6.87 16.97
N ASN A 32 -0.63 5.65 17.07
CA ASN A 32 -0.26 4.65 18.07
C ASN A 32 -0.02 3.32 17.34
N PRO A 33 1.24 2.90 17.17
CA PRO A 33 1.59 1.66 16.48
C PRO A 33 0.99 0.38 17.10
N ASN A 34 0.58 0.43 18.37
CA ASN A 34 0.01 -0.71 19.08
C ASN A 34 -1.53 -0.70 19.11
N ALA A 35 -2.17 0.25 18.42
CA ALA A 35 -3.62 0.33 18.35
C ALA A 35 -4.17 -0.50 17.18
N ASP A 36 -5.25 -1.22 17.44
CA ASP A 36 -5.96 -2.09 16.50
C ASP A 36 -7.32 -1.51 16.07
N ASP A 37 -7.65 -0.28 16.48
CA ASP A 37 -8.96 0.35 16.30
C ASP A 37 -8.99 1.44 15.22
N TYR A 38 -8.04 1.39 14.28
CA TYR A 38 -7.96 2.32 13.16
C TYR A 38 -8.90 1.95 12.03
N GLU A 39 -9.72 2.90 11.58
CA GLU A 39 -10.63 2.73 10.45
C GLU A 39 -10.57 3.91 9.47
N ILE A 40 -11.14 3.69 8.29
CA ILE A 40 -11.37 4.75 7.31
C ILE A 40 -12.72 5.41 7.57
N GLY A 41 -12.67 6.70 7.89
CA GLY A 41 -13.81 7.58 7.87
C GLY A 41 -13.79 8.49 6.64
N GLN A 42 -14.86 9.27 6.47
CA GLN A 42 -14.93 10.30 5.44
C GLN A 42 -14.90 11.71 6.05
N THR A 43 -14.30 12.66 5.35
CA THR A 43 -14.46 14.09 5.62
C THR A 43 -15.85 14.55 5.20
N LYS A 44 -16.22 15.79 5.56
CA LYS A 44 -17.46 16.42 5.07
C LYS A 44 -17.56 16.48 3.55
N THR A 45 -16.43 16.43 2.84
CA THR A 45 -16.34 16.47 1.38
C THR A 45 -16.17 15.08 0.76
N GLY A 46 -16.40 14.01 1.54
CA GLY A 46 -16.33 12.62 1.05
C GLY A 46 -14.91 12.07 0.87
N LYS A 47 -13.87 12.81 1.28
CA LYS A 47 -12.48 12.34 1.16
C LYS A 47 -12.11 11.39 2.31
N PRO A 48 -11.28 10.37 2.09
CA PRO A 48 -10.89 9.45 3.16
C PRO A 48 -10.05 10.17 4.25
N LYS A 49 -10.22 9.72 5.49
CA LYS A 49 -9.41 10.08 6.66
C LYS A 49 -9.28 8.86 7.57
N ILE A 50 -8.19 8.80 8.34
CA ILE A 50 -7.98 7.76 9.34
C ILE A 50 -8.55 8.24 10.67
N ILE A 51 -9.32 7.38 11.33
CA ILE A 51 -9.96 7.66 12.62
C ILE A 51 -9.70 6.49 13.58
N ARG A 52 -9.89 6.74 14.88
CA ARG A 52 -9.97 5.69 15.90
C ARG A 52 -11.42 5.47 16.30
N THR A 53 -11.84 4.21 16.34
CA THR A 53 -13.22 3.85 16.71
C THR A 53 -13.35 3.38 18.16
N GLY A 54 -12.24 3.09 18.84
CA GLY A 54 -12.23 2.50 20.18
C GLY A 54 -12.62 1.01 20.21
N LYS A 55 -12.78 0.38 19.04
CA LYS A 55 -13.07 -1.06 18.89
C LYS A 55 -12.10 -1.66 17.87
N PRO A 56 -11.63 -2.90 18.05
CA PRO A 56 -10.78 -3.56 17.07
C PRO A 56 -11.42 -3.53 15.68
N SER A 57 -10.63 -3.09 14.70
CA SER A 57 -11.05 -2.98 13.31
C SER A 57 -10.97 -4.33 12.61
N PRO A 58 -11.95 -4.69 11.76
CA PRO A 58 -11.79 -5.81 10.86
C PRO A 58 -10.66 -5.55 9.84
N GLY A 59 -9.60 -6.33 9.94
CA GLY A 59 -8.48 -6.36 9.00
C GLY A 59 -7.41 -5.29 9.21
N TRP A 60 -6.68 -5.00 8.15
CA TRP A 60 -5.47 -4.19 8.16
C TRP A 60 -5.66 -2.91 7.38
N LEU A 61 -5.14 -1.80 7.91
CA LEU A 61 -4.89 -0.60 7.14
C LEU A 61 -3.41 -0.55 6.76
N ALA A 62 -3.09 -0.67 5.48
CA ALA A 62 -1.71 -0.81 5.01
C ALA A 62 -1.36 0.24 3.97
N ARG A 63 -0.24 0.94 4.19
CA ARG A 63 0.42 1.70 3.14
C ARG A 63 1.42 0.80 2.42
N ILE A 64 1.31 0.70 1.10
CA ILE A 64 2.24 -0.05 0.27
C ILE A 64 2.87 0.90 -0.75
N CYS A 65 4.17 1.13 -0.61
CA CYS A 65 4.96 1.95 -1.52
C CYS A 65 5.92 1.08 -2.33
N THR A 66 5.86 1.20 -3.66
CA THR A 66 6.71 0.45 -4.59
C THR A 66 7.98 1.20 -5.00
N TYR A 67 8.28 2.31 -4.34
CA TYR A 67 9.56 3.01 -4.52
C TYR A 67 10.72 2.11 -4.07
N CYS A 68 11.75 1.97 -4.88
CA CYS A 68 13.00 1.37 -4.42
C CYS A 68 14.21 1.97 -5.14
N THR A 69 14.51 1.53 -6.37
CA THR A 69 15.70 2.00 -7.08
C THR A 69 15.39 2.42 -8.50
N TYR A 70 16.19 3.33 -9.01
CA TYR A 70 16.06 3.78 -10.38
C TYR A 70 16.58 2.73 -11.37
N THR A 71 15.69 2.29 -12.25
CA THR A 71 16.04 1.62 -13.52
C THR A 71 15.16 2.17 -14.62
N ARG A 72 15.76 2.61 -15.72
CA ARG A 72 15.05 3.22 -16.84
C ARG A 72 13.94 2.31 -17.35
N GLY A 73 12.73 2.85 -17.47
CA GLY A 73 11.57 2.16 -18.02
C GLY A 73 10.90 1.17 -17.06
N THR A 74 11.33 1.12 -15.79
CA THR A 74 10.69 0.28 -14.78
C THR A 74 9.64 1.06 -14.01
N ILE A 75 8.52 0.40 -13.76
CA ILE A 75 7.39 0.97 -13.03
C ILE A 75 7.06 0.02 -11.89
N GLY A 76 7.12 0.52 -10.66
CA GLY A 76 6.67 -0.19 -9.48
C GLY A 76 5.15 -0.33 -9.50
N LYS A 77 4.64 -1.54 -9.24
CA LYS A 77 3.22 -1.89 -9.31
C LYS A 77 2.79 -2.84 -8.21
N ILE A 78 1.50 -2.80 -7.89
CA ILE A 78 0.83 -3.64 -6.91
C ILE A 78 -0.27 -4.42 -7.63
N PHE A 79 -0.46 -5.67 -7.24
CA PHE A 79 -1.51 -6.54 -7.78
C PHE A 79 -2.16 -7.29 -6.62
N GLN A 80 -3.49 -7.28 -6.52
CA GLN A 80 -4.20 -8.21 -5.65
C GLN A 80 -4.27 -9.56 -6.34
N ILE A 81 -3.91 -10.60 -5.61
CA ILE A 81 -3.85 -11.98 -6.10
C ILE A 81 -5.05 -12.77 -5.58
N ALA A 82 -5.41 -12.55 -4.31
CA ALA A 82 -6.56 -13.18 -3.66
C ALA A 82 -7.03 -12.40 -2.44
N GLY A 83 -8.17 -12.84 -1.88
CA GLY A 83 -8.83 -12.24 -0.72
C GLY A 83 -9.40 -10.86 -1.01
N GLU A 84 -9.91 -10.18 0.03
CA GLU A 84 -10.55 -8.88 -0.10
C GLU A 84 -9.58 -7.75 0.30
N ALA A 85 -9.33 -6.83 -0.64
CA ALA A 85 -8.63 -5.59 -0.39
C ALA A 85 -9.31 -4.43 -1.12
N GLU A 86 -9.49 -3.32 -0.42
CA GLU A 86 -10.09 -2.09 -0.93
C GLU A 86 -9.01 -1.02 -1.08
N LEU A 87 -8.92 -0.40 -2.26
CA LEU A 87 -8.09 0.78 -2.47
C LEU A 87 -8.77 2.01 -1.87
N ILE A 88 -8.17 2.58 -0.82
CA ILE A 88 -8.70 3.76 -0.13
C ILE A 88 -8.21 5.05 -0.79
N ALA A 89 -6.93 5.08 -1.11
CA ALA A 89 -6.29 6.22 -1.75
C ALA A 89 -5.03 5.77 -2.47
N ASP A 90 -4.69 6.46 -3.56
CA ASP A 90 -3.48 6.24 -4.32
C ASP A 90 -2.64 7.51 -4.44
N GLY A 91 -1.37 7.29 -4.71
CA GLY A 91 -0.37 8.28 -5.04
C GLY A 91 0.60 7.68 -6.05
N TRP A 92 1.30 8.58 -6.73
CA TRP A 92 2.23 8.20 -7.79
C TRP A 92 3.50 9.04 -7.68
N GLY A 93 4.64 8.36 -7.60
CA GLY A 93 5.95 9.00 -7.70
C GLY A 93 6.62 8.67 -9.02
N ALA A 94 7.59 9.50 -9.41
CA ALA A 94 8.17 9.46 -10.74
C ALA A 94 9.67 9.72 -10.70
N PHE A 95 10.45 8.91 -11.42
CA PHE A 95 11.87 9.16 -11.65
C PHE A 95 12.07 10.12 -12.82
N GLY A 96 13.01 11.07 -12.66
CA GLY A 96 13.42 12.01 -13.69
C GLY A 96 12.34 13.03 -14.09
N ASP A 97 12.42 13.47 -15.36
CA ASP A 97 11.51 14.44 -15.95
C ASP A 97 10.13 13.80 -16.24
N ALA A 98 9.20 14.01 -15.31
CA ALA A 98 7.80 13.60 -15.40
C ALA A 98 7.57 12.10 -15.64
N GLY A 99 8.38 11.23 -15.04
CA GLY A 99 8.17 9.78 -15.08
C GLY A 99 8.62 9.11 -16.36
N ARG A 100 9.23 9.85 -17.30
CA ARG A 100 9.84 9.30 -18.52
C ARG A 100 10.90 8.22 -18.24
N LEU A 101 11.46 8.22 -17.04
CA LEU A 101 12.49 7.28 -16.64
C LEU A 101 11.94 6.11 -15.81
N GLY A 102 10.70 6.18 -15.35
CA GLY A 102 10.09 5.19 -14.46
C GLY A 102 9.23 5.85 -13.39
N GLY A 103 8.57 5.04 -12.58
CA GLY A 103 7.71 5.53 -11.50
C GLY A 103 7.37 4.43 -10.51
N TRP A 104 6.56 4.78 -9.52
CA TRP A 104 6.10 3.85 -8.50
C TRP A 104 4.70 4.22 -8.02
N GLN A 105 3.91 3.20 -7.73
CA GLN A 105 2.67 3.32 -6.96
C GLN A 105 2.98 3.46 -5.48
N ASP A 106 2.16 4.25 -4.79
CA ASP A 106 2.12 4.37 -3.34
C ASP A 106 0.66 4.45 -2.92
N VAL A 107 0.15 3.39 -2.28
CA VAL A 107 -1.28 3.23 -2.02
C VAL A 107 -1.55 3.05 -0.54
N LEU A 108 -2.74 3.45 -0.12
CA LEU A 108 -3.35 3.07 1.14
C LEU A 108 -4.50 2.10 0.84
N ILE A 109 -4.45 0.91 1.41
CA ILE A 109 -5.49 -0.11 1.26
C ILE A 109 -6.07 -0.52 2.61
N LYS A 110 -7.33 -0.94 2.61
CA LYS A 110 -7.90 -1.79 3.67
C LYS A 110 -7.84 -3.23 3.18
N ALA A 111 -7.17 -4.12 3.90
CA ALA A 111 -6.98 -5.51 3.52
C ALA A 111 -7.54 -6.44 4.59
N MET A 112 -8.41 -7.37 4.21
CA MET A 112 -8.95 -8.37 5.12
C MET A 112 -7.95 -9.53 5.30
N PRO A 113 -7.98 -10.24 6.45
CA PRO A 113 -7.26 -11.50 6.57
C PRO A 113 -7.60 -12.45 5.41
N GLY A 114 -6.57 -13.08 4.84
CA GLY A 114 -6.64 -13.84 3.60
C GLY A 114 -6.32 -13.03 2.33
N ALA A 115 -6.22 -11.71 2.40
CA ALA A 115 -5.76 -10.90 1.27
C ALA A 115 -4.30 -11.20 0.94
N ILE A 116 -4.02 -11.35 -0.36
CA ILE A 116 -2.67 -11.59 -0.90
C ILE A 116 -2.38 -10.52 -1.93
N ILE A 117 -1.33 -9.74 -1.68
CA ILE A 117 -0.92 -8.62 -2.54
C ILE A 117 0.48 -8.88 -3.09
N LYS A 118 0.63 -9.01 -4.41
CA LYS A 118 1.93 -9.03 -5.08
C LYS A 118 2.44 -7.61 -5.25
N VAL A 119 3.66 -7.38 -4.80
CA VAL A 119 4.37 -6.12 -4.95
C VAL A 119 5.54 -6.31 -5.91
N LYS A 120 5.53 -5.51 -6.97
CA LYS A 120 6.65 -5.35 -7.90
C LYS A 120 7.31 -4.00 -7.63
N PRO A 121 8.45 -3.94 -6.91
CA PRO A 121 9.14 -2.67 -6.68
C PRO A 121 9.66 -2.05 -7.99
N SER A 122 9.80 -0.73 -7.98
CA SER A 122 10.52 -0.02 -9.05
C SER A 122 12.02 -0.36 -9.01
N GLY A 123 12.65 -0.47 -10.19
CA GLY A 123 14.02 -0.96 -10.34
C GLY A 123 14.16 -2.24 -11.16
N GLY A 124 13.06 -2.99 -11.32
CA GLY A 124 13.03 -4.25 -12.08
C GLY A 124 13.54 -5.45 -11.28
N SER A 125 13.09 -6.65 -11.65
CA SER A 125 13.32 -7.89 -10.90
C SER A 125 14.79 -8.26 -10.73
N HIS A 126 15.66 -7.81 -11.63
CA HIS A 126 17.10 -8.04 -11.53
C HIS A 126 17.80 -7.23 -10.42
N LYS A 127 17.18 -6.16 -9.92
CA LYS A 127 17.76 -5.32 -8.85
C LYS A 127 17.01 -5.44 -7.54
N VAL A 128 15.70 -5.62 -7.63
CA VAL A 128 14.82 -5.70 -6.48
C VAL A 128 13.81 -6.80 -6.76
N GLN A 129 13.83 -7.81 -5.90
CA GLN A 129 12.94 -8.95 -6.05
C GLN A 129 11.50 -8.53 -5.77
N ASN A 130 10.56 -9.11 -6.54
CA ASN A 130 9.15 -8.97 -6.21
C ASN A 130 8.87 -9.80 -4.95
N TYR A 131 7.79 -9.45 -4.25
CA TYR A 131 7.38 -10.16 -3.06
C TYR A 131 5.86 -10.14 -2.93
N TYR A 132 5.35 -11.01 -2.09
CA TYR A 132 3.94 -11.09 -1.73
C TYR A 132 3.79 -10.60 -0.29
N LEU A 133 2.70 -9.88 -0.03
CA LEU A 133 2.21 -9.58 1.30
C LEU A 133 0.99 -10.46 1.55
N VAL A 134 1.05 -11.28 2.59
CA VAL A 134 -0.04 -12.17 3.01
C VAL A 134 -0.60 -11.65 4.32
N PHE A 135 -1.80 -11.10 4.26
CA PHE A 135 -2.50 -10.55 5.42
C PHE A 135 -3.19 -11.68 6.19
N LYS A 136 -2.84 -11.87 7.46
CA LYS A 136 -3.41 -12.90 8.36
C LYS A 136 -4.18 -12.21 9.49
N GLU A 137 -4.84 -12.98 10.35
CA GLU A 137 -5.51 -12.44 11.53
C GLU A 137 -4.52 -11.79 12.52
N ASP A 138 -3.31 -12.36 12.64
CA ASP A 138 -2.32 -12.02 13.67
C ASP A 138 -1.09 -11.27 13.15
N GLY A 139 -0.97 -11.10 11.84
CA GLY A 139 0.17 -10.43 11.23
C GLY A 139 0.10 -10.31 9.72
N VAL A 140 1.15 -9.74 9.15
CA VAL A 140 1.36 -9.67 7.70
C VAL A 140 2.71 -10.28 7.39
N ASP A 141 2.71 -11.36 6.61
CA ASP A 141 3.94 -11.99 6.15
C ASP A 141 4.39 -11.35 4.85
N LYS A 142 5.70 -11.12 4.74
CA LYS A 142 6.35 -10.73 3.49
C LYS A 142 7.13 -11.93 2.96
N VAL A 143 6.75 -12.40 1.77
CA VAL A 143 7.32 -13.61 1.15
C VAL A 143 7.97 -13.24 -0.18
N LEU A 144 9.25 -13.60 -0.39
CA LEU A 144 9.92 -13.31 -1.65
C LEU A 144 9.33 -14.16 -2.79
N GLU A 145 9.41 -13.66 -4.02
CA GLU A 145 8.80 -14.35 -5.18
C GLU A 145 9.37 -15.74 -5.46
N ASP A 146 10.63 -16.01 -5.13
CA ASP A 146 11.25 -17.34 -5.27
C ASP A 146 10.87 -18.31 -4.16
N GLU A 147 10.49 -17.78 -2.99
CA GLU A 147 9.97 -18.55 -1.85
C GLU A 147 8.45 -18.80 -1.96
N TRP A 148 7.78 -18.15 -2.90
CA TRP A 148 6.31 -18.12 -2.96
C TRP A 148 5.68 -19.50 -3.10
N SER A 149 6.20 -20.38 -3.98
CA SER A 149 5.59 -21.71 -4.17
C SER A 149 5.72 -22.57 -2.90
N VAL A 150 6.90 -22.55 -2.28
CA VAL A 150 7.18 -23.30 -1.04
C VAL A 150 6.31 -22.77 0.10
N TYR A 151 6.16 -21.44 0.20
CA TYR A 151 5.28 -20.82 1.19
C TYR A 151 3.81 -21.23 0.97
N CYS A 152 3.32 -21.22 -0.27
CA CYS A 152 1.95 -21.64 -0.59
C CYS A 152 1.69 -23.09 -0.22
N GLU A 153 2.61 -24.00 -0.56
CA GLU A 153 2.51 -25.42 -0.20
C GLU A 153 2.48 -25.61 1.32
N ALA A 154 3.39 -24.95 2.06
CA ALA A 154 3.47 -25.06 3.51
C ALA A 154 2.22 -24.52 4.25
N ASN A 155 1.53 -23.54 3.65
CA ASN A 155 0.36 -22.88 4.24
C ASN A 155 -0.97 -23.30 3.61
N ASN A 156 -0.98 -24.30 2.71
CA ASN A 156 -2.16 -24.74 1.96
C ASN A 156 -2.89 -23.60 1.22
N ILE A 157 -2.13 -22.67 0.63
CA ILE A 157 -2.68 -21.56 -0.15
C ILE A 157 -2.78 -21.99 -1.61
N THR A 158 -3.99 -21.94 -2.16
CA THR A 158 -4.25 -22.12 -3.59
C THR A 158 -4.71 -20.80 -4.17
N VAL A 159 -3.90 -20.21 -5.06
CA VAL A 159 -4.22 -18.98 -5.77
C VAL A 159 -4.44 -19.28 -7.24
N GLU A 160 -5.67 -19.08 -7.73
CA GLU A 160 -5.92 -18.94 -9.16
C GLU A 160 -5.45 -17.54 -9.57
N GLU A 161 -4.65 -17.39 -10.63
CA GLU A 161 -4.15 -16.08 -11.06
C GLU A 161 -5.34 -15.17 -11.47
N GLY A 162 -5.80 -14.32 -10.54
CA GLY A 162 -6.91 -13.38 -10.70
C GLY A 162 -6.50 -12.00 -11.25
N GLU A 163 -7.48 -11.30 -11.83
CA GLU A 163 -7.33 -10.04 -12.58
C GLU A 163 -6.78 -8.85 -11.79
N LYS A 164 -6.14 -7.93 -12.53
CA LYS A 164 -5.45 -6.72 -12.04
C LYS A 164 -6.41 -5.79 -11.28
N VAL A 165 -5.96 -5.26 -10.15
CA VAL A 165 -6.54 -4.07 -9.48
C VAL A 165 -6.16 -2.80 -10.24
#